data_AF-A0A2T0VG68-F1
#
_entry.id   AF-A0A2T0VG68-F1
#
_cell.length_a   1.000
_cell.length_b   1.000
_cell.length_c   1.000
_cell.angle_alpha   90.00
_cell.angle_beta   90.00
_cell.angle_gamma   90.00
#
_symmetry.space_group_name_H-M   'P 1'
#
loop_
_entity.id
_entity.type
_entity.pdbx_description
1 polymer ?
#
loop_
_entity_poly.entity_id
_entity_poly.type
_entity_poly.pdbx_seq_one_letter_code
_entity_poly.pdbx_strand_id
1 'polypeptide(L)'
;MSRWRARATSATTTTSTPTTTTSTPTPTTPTSIPTSSTPTSTTATATARTDTRVDGLFFLLGGVAAVWLSYLLFRESFSLGWGQVWFSIVYWGLLAYLVLPRLHRILTSIYVPPYFIGRARTSDGLLGDPVNVAFLGSEEHVHEAMTRAGWVRADDLALATGGRIVRATLTRRSYAEAPVSPLTLFDRRQDFAYQQEVDGTPGKRHHVRFWRCPAGWKLPGGRSTDWLAAGTYDRSVGLSLFTLQVTHKIEARTDTERDHIVATITAAIPSVRVDTIEDFSTGYHARNGGGDSIQTDGDLPVVDLAHIPVDPANTLPIPTDSRDVRPAQTVVAAILVGARAIVALSTVAVVLLSWNSVLPGVEWDPEADVGAATSSGQATLWVVTAAIAAFGLAEAVIAWRVYLGANWARVVAMTLSTVSIAAQAAGQAVGQAAGAAALTLDTTITGLSLDVLLLLALSSDRAREYARRPHKAKKRVSGRR
;
A
#
# COMPACT_ATOMS: atom_id res chain seq x y z
N MET A 1 -12.24 20.97 51.86
CA MET A 1 -13.63 21.10 52.33
C MET A 1 -13.92 22.57 52.61
N SER A 2 -14.50 23.30 51.67
CA SER A 2 -14.91 24.69 51.84
C SER A 2 -16.22 24.91 51.09
N ARG A 3 -17.25 25.32 51.85
CA ARG A 3 -18.61 25.60 51.40
C ARG A 3 -18.66 26.99 50.76
N TRP A 4 -19.36 27.16 49.64
CA TRP A 4 -19.95 28.45 49.29
C TRP A 4 -21.38 28.25 48.75
N ARG A 5 -22.30 29.01 49.35
CA ARG A 5 -23.75 28.95 49.20
C ARG A 5 -24.22 29.86 48.06
N ALA A 6 -25.33 29.46 47.44
CA ALA A 6 -26.16 30.25 46.55
C ALA A 6 -26.77 31.48 47.23
N ARG A 7 -27.02 32.53 46.44
CA ARG A 7 -27.96 33.61 46.77
C ARG A 7 -28.70 34.01 45.50
N ALA A 8 -30.01 33.79 45.50
CA ALA A 8 -30.96 34.29 44.53
C ALA A 8 -31.49 35.65 45.02
N THR A 9 -31.73 36.58 44.09
CA THR A 9 -32.55 37.78 44.31
C THR A 9 -33.35 38.06 43.05
N SER A 10 -34.67 38.02 43.21
CA SER A 10 -35.68 38.45 42.26
C SER A 10 -35.99 39.94 42.50
N ALA A 11 -36.19 40.72 41.45
CA ALA A 11 -36.89 41.99 41.51
C ALA A 11 -37.66 42.23 40.22
N THR A 12 -38.96 42.47 40.36
CA THR A 12 -39.95 42.77 39.33
C THR A 12 -40.09 44.30 39.21
N THR A 13 -40.38 44.81 38.01
CA THR A 13 -41.56 45.62 37.63
C THR A 13 -41.26 46.77 36.64
N THR A 14 -42.06 46.76 35.57
CA THR A 14 -42.71 47.87 34.83
C THR A 14 -42.04 48.60 33.65
N THR A 15 -42.87 48.62 32.61
CA THR A 15 -42.81 49.10 31.24
C THR A 15 -43.04 50.61 31.10
N SER A 16 -42.39 51.26 30.12
CA SER A 16 -43.03 52.27 29.23
C SER A 16 -42.14 52.59 28.02
N THR A 17 -42.71 52.44 26.83
CA THR A 17 -42.16 52.78 25.50
C THR A 17 -42.39 54.26 25.17
N PRO A 18 -41.63 54.83 24.21
CA PRO A 18 -42.33 55.45 23.08
C PRO A 18 -41.74 55.11 21.70
N THR A 19 -42.63 55.21 20.73
CA THR A 19 -42.67 54.73 19.36
C THR A 19 -41.97 55.64 18.36
N THR A 20 -41.26 55.09 17.36
CA THR A 20 -41.22 55.67 16.00
C THR A 20 -41.02 54.59 14.92
N THR A 21 -41.98 54.58 13.99
CA THR A 21 -42.13 53.98 12.64
C THR A 21 -40.93 53.36 11.92
N THR A 22 -41.12 52.13 11.42
CA THR A 22 -40.50 51.65 10.16
C THR A 22 -41.49 50.80 9.37
N SER A 23 -41.57 51.08 8.07
CA SER A 23 -42.43 50.48 7.04
C SER A 23 -42.15 48.99 6.80
N THR A 24 -43.22 48.24 6.56
CA THR A 24 -43.22 46.83 6.16
C THR A 24 -43.13 46.70 4.63
N PRO A 25 -42.25 45.86 4.07
CA PRO A 25 -42.46 45.27 2.75
C PRO A 25 -43.01 43.83 2.86
N THR A 26 -43.93 43.54 1.95
CA THR A 26 -44.66 42.28 1.70
C THR A 26 -43.74 41.06 1.54
N PRO A 27 -44.13 39.86 2.03
CA PRO A 27 -43.30 38.66 1.88
C PRO A 27 -43.36 38.12 0.45
N THR A 28 -42.22 38.04 -0.21
CA THR A 28 -42.03 37.32 -1.47
C THR A 28 -41.89 35.81 -1.20
N THR A 29 -42.60 35.03 -2.01
CA THR A 29 -42.62 33.56 -2.06
C THR A 29 -41.20 32.95 -2.10
N PRO A 30 -40.90 31.87 -1.35
CA PRO A 30 -39.62 31.21 -1.48
C PRO A 30 -39.61 30.36 -2.77
N THR A 31 -38.68 30.71 -3.66
CA THR A 31 -38.30 29.91 -4.83
C THR A 31 -37.90 28.51 -4.39
N SER A 32 -38.53 27.51 -5.01
CA SER A 32 -38.28 26.08 -4.82
C SER A 32 -36.79 25.72 -4.98
N ILE A 33 -36.21 25.15 -3.93
CA ILE A 33 -34.92 24.44 -3.99
C ILE A 33 -35.15 23.13 -4.74
N PRO A 34 -34.34 22.76 -5.75
CA PRO A 34 -34.49 21.46 -6.40
C PRO A 34 -34.04 20.37 -5.41
N THR A 35 -34.97 19.52 -5.01
CA THR A 35 -34.71 18.27 -4.28
C THR A 35 -33.74 17.41 -5.09
N SER A 36 -32.50 17.32 -4.62
CA SER A 36 -31.57 16.29 -5.08
C SER A 36 -32.10 14.94 -4.61
N SER A 37 -32.46 14.09 -5.57
CA SER A 37 -32.79 12.68 -5.33
C SER A 37 -31.61 12.00 -4.64
N THR A 38 -31.78 11.64 -3.36
CA THR A 38 -30.83 10.79 -2.64
C THR A 38 -30.88 9.39 -3.26
N PRO A 39 -29.77 8.82 -3.77
CA PRO A 39 -29.79 7.44 -4.20
C PRO A 39 -29.88 6.54 -2.97
N THR A 40 -30.68 5.48 -3.09
CA THR A 40 -30.95 4.43 -2.10
C THR A 40 -29.64 3.88 -1.50
N SER A 41 -29.25 4.40 -0.32
CA SER A 41 -27.93 4.19 0.30
C SER A 41 -27.77 2.84 1.02
N THR A 42 -28.87 2.09 1.21
CA THR A 42 -28.88 0.84 1.98
C THR A 42 -28.17 -0.30 1.23
N THR A 43 -28.40 -0.45 -0.08
CA THR A 43 -27.78 -1.51 -0.89
C THR A 43 -26.29 -1.27 -1.16
N ALA A 44 -25.89 -0.01 -1.37
CA ALA A 44 -24.48 0.37 -1.58
C ALA A 44 -23.63 0.19 -0.31
N THR A 45 -24.23 0.41 0.86
CA THR A 45 -23.55 0.26 2.16
C THR A 45 -23.40 -1.21 2.55
N ALA A 46 -24.40 -2.04 2.24
CA ALA A 46 -24.35 -3.49 2.49
C ALA A 46 -23.31 -4.19 1.61
N THR A 47 -23.26 -3.86 0.32
CA THR A 47 -22.26 -4.41 -0.62
C THR A 47 -20.84 -3.97 -0.27
N ALA A 48 -20.64 -2.71 0.13
CA ALA A 48 -19.35 -2.23 0.61
C ALA A 48 -18.85 -2.96 1.88
N ARG A 49 -19.78 -3.42 2.74
CA ARG A 49 -19.48 -4.14 3.99
C ARG A 49 -19.24 -5.64 3.79
N THR A 50 -19.89 -6.30 2.83
CA THR A 50 -19.58 -7.70 2.49
C THR A 50 -18.24 -7.81 1.78
N ASP A 51 -17.96 -6.85 0.91
CA ASP A 51 -16.73 -6.75 0.14
C ASP A 51 -15.48 -6.56 1.01
N THR A 52 -15.60 -5.81 2.10
CA THR A 52 -14.51 -5.67 3.09
C THR A 52 -14.24 -6.97 3.84
N ARG A 53 -15.26 -7.80 4.12
CA ARG A 53 -15.08 -9.08 4.81
C ARG A 53 -14.40 -10.13 3.95
N VAL A 54 -14.79 -10.23 2.67
CA VAL A 54 -14.15 -11.15 1.71
C VAL A 54 -12.67 -10.80 1.55
N ASP A 55 -12.36 -9.52 1.40
CA ASP A 55 -10.97 -9.05 1.34
C ASP A 55 -10.19 -9.35 2.64
N GLY A 56 -10.83 -9.16 3.80
CA GLY A 56 -10.25 -9.52 5.10
C GLY A 56 -9.99 -11.03 5.24
N LEU A 57 -10.85 -11.88 4.68
CA LEU A 57 -10.66 -13.34 4.69
C LEU A 57 -9.47 -13.75 3.83
N PHE A 58 -9.37 -13.28 2.58
CA PHE A 58 -8.17 -13.52 1.75
C PHE A 58 -6.91 -12.97 2.41
N PHE A 59 -7.04 -11.83 3.10
CA PHE A 59 -5.95 -11.26 3.86
C PHE A 59 -5.46 -12.21 4.97
N LEU A 60 -6.38 -12.76 5.77
CA LEU A 60 -6.04 -13.73 6.82
C LEU A 60 -5.48 -15.03 6.24
N LEU A 61 -6.15 -15.61 5.24
CA LEU A 61 -5.76 -16.89 4.60
C LEU A 61 -4.38 -16.79 3.96
N GLY A 62 -4.05 -15.68 3.32
CA GLY A 62 -2.70 -15.43 2.78
C GLY A 62 -1.63 -15.40 3.87
N GLY A 63 -1.95 -14.88 5.06
CA GLY A 63 -1.04 -14.92 6.21
C GLY A 63 -0.81 -16.34 6.72
N VAL A 64 -1.88 -17.11 6.90
CA VAL A 64 -1.80 -18.52 7.33
C VAL A 64 -1.01 -19.35 6.32
N ALA A 65 -1.30 -19.19 5.02
CA ALA A 65 -0.60 -19.91 3.96
C ALA A 65 0.88 -19.51 3.86
N ALA A 66 1.24 -18.25 4.11
CA ALA A 66 2.63 -17.80 4.13
C ALA A 66 3.42 -18.40 5.31
N VAL A 67 2.80 -18.50 6.50
CA VAL A 67 3.41 -19.18 7.66
C VAL A 67 3.59 -20.67 7.37
N TRP A 68 2.59 -21.31 6.76
CA TRP A 68 2.67 -22.71 6.38
C TRP A 68 3.77 -22.96 5.33
N LEU A 69 3.85 -22.15 4.27
CA LEU A 69 4.92 -22.20 3.28
C LEU A 69 6.30 -22.01 3.92
N SER A 70 6.42 -21.05 4.83
CA SER A 70 7.67 -20.81 5.57
C SER A 70 8.08 -22.05 6.38
N TYR A 71 7.14 -22.71 7.06
CA TYR A 71 7.40 -23.95 7.77
C TYR A 71 7.87 -25.09 6.84
N LEU A 72 7.23 -25.25 5.66
CA LEU A 72 7.63 -26.26 4.68
C LEU A 72 9.05 -26.00 4.15
N LEU A 73 9.36 -24.76 3.78
CA LEU A 73 10.69 -24.37 3.30
C LEU A 73 11.76 -24.56 4.39
N PHE A 74 11.45 -24.23 5.64
CA PHE A 74 12.37 -24.43 6.75
C PHE A 74 12.72 -25.91 6.92
N ARG A 75 11.74 -26.81 6.82
CA ARG A 75 11.99 -28.26 6.88
C ARG A 75 12.85 -28.76 5.74
N GLU A 76 12.61 -28.27 4.54
CA GLU A 76 13.40 -28.63 3.36
C GLU A 76 14.84 -28.10 3.45
N SER A 77 15.09 -27.01 4.17
CA SER A 77 16.44 -26.43 4.28
C SER A 77 17.50 -27.41 4.83
N PHE A 78 17.09 -28.42 5.60
CA PHE A 78 17.98 -29.40 6.23
C PHE A 78 18.38 -30.57 5.31
N SER A 79 17.78 -30.70 4.12
CA SER A 79 18.07 -31.79 3.16
C SER A 79 19.16 -31.43 2.13
N LEU A 80 19.56 -30.14 2.05
CA LEU A 80 20.26 -29.57 0.89
C LEU A 80 21.80 -29.53 0.98
N GLY A 81 22.41 -30.14 2.01
CA GLY A 81 23.86 -30.11 2.20
C GLY A 81 24.43 -28.68 2.17
N TRP A 82 25.50 -28.43 1.40
CA TRP A 82 26.07 -27.08 1.22
C TRP A 82 25.13 -26.07 0.54
N GLY A 83 24.13 -26.55 -0.21
CA GLY A 83 23.07 -25.71 -0.79
C GLY A 83 22.24 -24.98 0.27
N GLN A 84 22.26 -25.46 1.52
CA GLN A 84 21.59 -24.85 2.66
C GLN A 84 21.99 -23.39 2.90
N VAL A 85 23.25 -23.01 2.62
CA VAL A 85 23.71 -21.61 2.83
C VAL A 85 22.95 -20.65 1.91
N TRP A 86 22.91 -20.95 0.61
CA TRP A 86 22.16 -20.14 -0.35
C TRP A 86 20.65 -20.19 -0.08
N PHE A 87 20.12 -21.36 0.25
CA PHE A 87 18.72 -21.52 0.60
C PHE A 87 18.33 -20.69 1.83
N SER A 88 19.21 -20.60 2.84
CA SER A 88 18.98 -19.79 4.05
C SER A 88 18.83 -18.30 3.73
N ILE A 89 19.52 -17.79 2.71
CA ILE A 89 19.38 -16.41 2.25
C ILE A 89 18.01 -16.20 1.59
N VAL A 90 17.58 -17.14 0.73
CA VAL A 90 16.25 -17.10 0.09
C VAL A 90 15.14 -17.20 1.14
N TYR A 91 15.30 -18.12 2.09
CA TYR A 91 14.38 -18.30 3.22
C TYR A 91 14.30 -17.06 4.10
N TRP A 92 15.44 -16.46 4.45
CA TRP A 92 15.49 -15.17 5.16
C TRP A 92 14.73 -14.08 4.39
N GLY A 93 14.93 -13.99 3.07
CA GLY A 93 14.21 -13.05 2.22
C GLY A 93 12.69 -13.25 2.28
N LEU A 94 12.23 -14.49 2.17
CA LEU A 94 10.80 -14.83 2.30
C LEU A 94 10.26 -14.48 3.68
N LEU A 95 10.99 -14.82 4.75
CA LEU A 95 10.57 -14.57 6.11
C LEU A 95 10.50 -13.06 6.41
N ALA A 96 11.58 -12.32 6.13
CA ALA A 96 11.74 -10.91 6.46
C ALA A 96 10.89 -9.96 5.61
N TYR A 97 10.65 -10.28 4.33
CA TYR A 97 9.97 -9.37 3.40
C TYR A 97 8.54 -9.79 3.03
N LEU A 98 8.11 -11.01 3.38
CA LEU A 98 6.75 -11.49 3.08
C LEU A 98 6.00 -11.93 4.33
N VAL A 99 6.54 -12.88 5.08
CA VAL A 99 5.83 -13.53 6.19
C VAL A 99 5.70 -12.60 7.40
N LEU A 100 6.82 -12.06 7.91
CA LEU A 100 6.84 -11.16 9.06
C LEU A 100 6.02 -9.89 8.82
N PRO A 101 6.17 -9.17 7.69
CA PRO A 101 5.32 -8.03 7.35
C PRO A 101 3.83 -8.37 7.38
N ARG A 102 3.46 -9.53 6.84
CA ARG A 102 2.07 -9.97 6.82
C ARG A 102 1.54 -10.24 8.23
N LEU A 103 2.32 -10.92 9.06
CA LEU A 103 1.96 -11.19 10.44
C LEU A 103 1.83 -9.89 11.25
N HIS A 104 2.77 -8.95 11.09
CA HIS A 104 2.70 -7.63 11.71
C HIS A 104 1.44 -6.87 11.29
N ARG A 105 1.03 -6.92 10.02
CA ARG A 105 -0.22 -6.28 9.58
C ARG A 105 -1.46 -6.93 10.21
N ILE A 106 -1.50 -8.25 10.30
CA ILE A 106 -2.60 -8.96 10.96
C ILE A 106 -2.69 -8.51 12.43
N LEU A 107 -1.56 -8.49 13.15
CA LEU A 107 -1.53 -8.09 14.55
C LEU A 107 -1.88 -6.62 14.74
N THR A 108 -1.28 -5.72 13.95
CA THR A 108 -1.54 -4.27 14.04
C THR A 108 -2.98 -3.92 13.71
N SER A 109 -3.67 -4.69 12.87
CA SER A 109 -5.11 -4.49 12.63
C SER A 109 -5.99 -4.65 13.89
N ILE A 110 -5.45 -5.30 14.94
CA ILE A 110 -6.14 -5.51 16.21
C ILE A 110 -5.89 -4.34 17.19
N TYR A 111 -4.65 -3.84 17.27
CA TYR A 111 -4.25 -2.90 18.34
C TYR A 111 -3.90 -1.49 17.85
N VAL A 112 -3.62 -1.29 16.55
CA VAL A 112 -3.35 0.05 15.99
C VAL A 112 -4.66 0.63 15.48
N PRO A 113 -5.13 1.75 16.06
CA PRO A 113 -6.38 2.34 15.64
C PRO A 113 -6.31 2.84 14.18
N PRO A 114 -7.44 2.81 13.44
CA PRO A 114 -7.50 3.31 12.07
C PRO A 114 -7.62 4.83 11.98
N TYR A 115 -7.82 5.55 13.09
CA TYR A 115 -7.94 7.00 13.11
C TYR A 115 -6.58 7.71 13.25
N PHE A 116 -6.56 9.00 12.94
CA PHE A 116 -5.36 9.82 13.01
C PHE A 116 -4.91 10.06 14.45
N ILE A 117 -3.64 9.76 14.74
CA ILE A 117 -3.02 9.95 16.07
C ILE A 117 -1.70 10.74 16.00
N GLY A 118 -1.51 11.56 14.97
CA GLY A 118 -0.26 12.32 14.80
C GLY A 118 0.96 11.48 14.40
N ARG A 119 0.75 10.23 13.98
CA ARG A 119 1.82 9.35 13.47
C ARG A 119 1.43 8.71 12.16
N ALA A 120 2.39 8.61 11.25
CA ALA A 120 2.25 7.81 10.05
C ALA A 120 2.34 6.31 10.39
N ARG A 121 1.91 5.45 9.48
CA ARG A 121 2.00 3.98 9.59
C ARG A 121 2.89 3.40 8.50
N THR A 122 3.70 2.42 8.84
CA THR A 122 4.50 1.68 7.85
C THR A 122 3.62 0.84 6.94
N SER A 123 4.19 0.27 5.87
CA SER A 123 3.51 -0.75 5.07
C SER A 123 3.05 -1.96 5.87
N ASP A 124 3.64 -2.17 7.05
CA ASP A 124 3.40 -3.32 7.92
C ASP A 124 2.36 -2.99 9.01
N GLY A 125 1.77 -1.80 8.97
CA GLY A 125 0.75 -1.33 9.91
C GLY A 125 1.31 -0.83 11.25
N LEU A 126 2.63 -0.91 11.44
CA LEU A 126 3.31 -0.41 12.64
C LEU A 126 3.33 1.13 12.64
N LEU A 127 3.38 1.74 13.83
CA LEU A 127 3.53 3.19 13.97
C LEU A 127 4.90 3.63 13.45
N GLY A 128 4.90 4.39 12.37
CA GLY A 128 6.08 4.98 11.73
C GLY A 128 6.40 6.36 12.30
N ASP A 129 6.87 7.24 11.43
CA ASP A 129 7.40 8.54 11.82
C ASP A 129 6.31 9.49 12.38
N PRO A 130 6.68 10.40 13.30
CA PRO A 130 5.77 11.45 13.77
C PRO A 130 5.38 12.38 12.61
N VAL A 131 4.12 12.81 12.61
CA VAL A 131 3.72 13.98 11.82
C VAL A 131 4.16 15.20 12.60
N ASN A 132 5.21 15.86 12.12
CA ASN A 132 5.92 16.91 12.85
C ASN A 132 5.95 18.25 12.14
N VAL A 133 5.39 18.38 10.93
CA VAL A 133 5.21 19.69 10.27
C VAL A 133 3.96 19.68 9.38
N ALA A 134 3.30 20.83 9.27
CA ALA A 134 2.09 21.02 8.48
C ALA A 134 2.23 22.21 7.53
N PHE A 135 1.44 22.24 6.45
CA PHE A 135 1.50 23.31 5.46
C PHE A 135 0.11 23.77 5.01
N LEU A 136 -0.02 25.07 4.81
CA LEU A 136 -1.16 25.71 4.15
C LEU A 136 -0.78 26.10 2.72
N GLY A 137 -1.66 25.82 1.75
CA GLY A 137 -1.42 26.08 0.34
C GLY A 137 -1.70 24.87 -0.57
N SER A 138 -1.63 25.14 -1.88
CA SER A 138 -1.80 24.10 -2.91
C SER A 138 -0.55 23.22 -3.06
N GLU A 139 -0.64 22.16 -3.86
CA GLU A 139 0.50 21.27 -4.15
C GLU A 139 1.67 22.03 -4.79
N GLU A 140 1.35 22.97 -5.67
CA GLU A 140 2.32 23.77 -6.41
C GLU A 140 3.12 24.69 -5.47
N HIS A 141 2.46 25.25 -4.44
CA HIS A 141 3.15 26.04 -3.42
C HIS A 141 4.14 25.18 -2.64
N VAL A 142 3.78 23.94 -2.26
CA VAL A 142 4.71 23.03 -1.59
C VAL A 142 5.90 22.71 -2.50
N HIS A 143 5.65 22.41 -3.77
CA HIS A 143 6.71 22.13 -4.73
C HIS A 143 7.67 23.31 -4.90
N GLU A 144 7.15 24.51 -5.08
CA GLU A 144 7.93 25.74 -5.19
C GLU A 144 8.78 25.98 -3.94
N ALA A 145 8.17 25.88 -2.75
CA ALA A 145 8.85 26.11 -1.48
C ALA A 145 10.02 25.15 -1.27
N MET A 146 9.78 23.86 -1.49
CA MET A 146 10.81 22.83 -1.31
C MET A 146 11.95 22.98 -2.33
N THR A 147 11.63 23.26 -3.60
CA THR A 147 12.64 23.47 -4.63
C THR A 147 13.49 24.71 -4.37
N ARG A 148 12.90 25.84 -3.95
CA ARG A 148 13.66 27.04 -3.55
C ARG A 148 14.53 26.81 -2.33
N ALA A 149 14.06 25.99 -1.39
CA ALA A 149 14.82 25.60 -0.20
C ALA A 149 15.94 24.57 -0.49
N GLY A 150 16.20 24.23 -1.76
CA GLY A 150 17.28 23.33 -2.15
C GLY A 150 16.99 21.84 -1.94
N TRP A 151 15.73 21.48 -1.74
CA TRP A 151 15.31 20.08 -1.61
C TRP A 151 15.04 19.45 -2.98
N VAL A 152 15.44 18.19 -3.13
CA VAL A 152 15.26 17.41 -4.35
C VAL A 152 14.07 16.48 -4.18
N ARG A 153 13.16 16.46 -5.16
CA ARG A 153 12.00 15.55 -5.13
C ARG A 153 12.47 14.10 -5.31
N ALA A 154 12.05 13.23 -4.41
CA ALA A 154 12.31 11.80 -4.48
C ALA A 154 11.50 11.14 -5.60
N ASP A 155 12.07 10.14 -6.27
CA ASP A 155 11.34 9.33 -7.23
C ASP A 155 10.26 8.48 -6.56
N ASP A 156 9.17 8.24 -7.28
CA ASP A 156 8.16 7.28 -6.84
C ASP A 156 8.75 5.85 -6.81
N LEU A 157 8.42 5.08 -5.78
CA LEU A 157 8.81 3.68 -5.70
C LEU A 157 8.06 2.85 -6.74
N ALA A 158 8.74 2.53 -7.84
CA ALA A 158 8.28 1.67 -8.93
C ALA A 158 9.34 0.64 -9.30
N LEU A 159 8.95 -0.41 -10.04
CA LEU A 159 9.89 -1.44 -10.52
C LEU A 159 11.06 -0.84 -11.32
N ALA A 160 10.80 0.20 -12.12
CA ALA A 160 11.82 0.91 -12.89
C ALA A 160 12.86 1.58 -11.96
N THR A 161 12.41 2.21 -10.88
CA THR A 161 13.26 2.85 -9.88
C THR A 161 14.10 1.81 -9.14
N GLY A 162 13.56 0.61 -8.89
CA GLY A 162 14.30 -0.51 -8.28
C GLY A 162 15.56 -0.90 -9.06
N GLY A 163 15.48 -0.97 -10.40
CA GLY A 163 16.65 -1.23 -11.24
C GLY A 163 17.72 -0.13 -11.16
N ARG A 164 17.30 1.14 -11.01
CA ARG A 164 18.23 2.27 -10.80
C ARG A 164 18.93 2.17 -9.45
N ILE A 165 18.21 1.81 -8.38
CA ILE A 165 18.79 1.56 -7.05
C ILE A 165 19.86 0.47 -7.15
N VAL A 166 19.52 -0.70 -7.70
CA VAL A 166 20.47 -1.81 -7.84
C VAL A 166 21.69 -1.38 -8.64
N ARG A 167 21.51 -0.68 -9.76
CA ARG A 167 22.62 -0.15 -10.57
C ARG A 167 23.47 0.86 -9.78
N ALA A 168 22.86 1.80 -9.06
CA ALA A 168 23.56 2.80 -8.27
C ALA A 168 24.38 2.15 -7.14
N THR A 169 23.80 1.16 -6.45
CA THR A 169 24.49 0.37 -5.42
C THR A 169 25.67 -0.41 -5.99
N LEU A 170 25.49 -1.12 -7.11
CA LEU A 170 26.55 -1.88 -7.77
C LEU A 170 27.67 -0.97 -8.31
N THR A 171 27.31 0.21 -8.83
CA THR A 171 28.28 1.20 -9.36
C THR A 171 28.84 2.14 -8.29
N ARG A 172 28.40 2.01 -7.02
CA ARG A 172 28.76 2.87 -5.89
C ARG A 172 28.62 4.37 -6.18
N ARG A 173 27.61 4.74 -6.98
CA ARG A 173 27.28 6.15 -7.28
C ARG A 173 26.15 6.62 -6.37
N SER A 174 26.16 7.91 -6.02
CA SER A 174 25.01 8.51 -5.33
C SER A 174 23.78 8.55 -6.25
N TYR A 175 22.61 8.35 -5.65
CA TYR A 175 21.31 8.47 -6.29
C TYR A 175 20.47 9.45 -5.47
N ALA A 176 20.65 10.74 -5.77
CA ALA A 176 20.04 11.83 -5.01
C ALA A 176 18.50 11.76 -4.98
N GLU A 177 17.87 11.26 -6.05
CA GLU A 177 16.42 11.09 -6.15
C GLU A 177 15.92 9.71 -5.68
N ALA A 178 16.76 8.91 -5.00
CA ALA A 178 16.39 7.55 -4.58
C ALA A 178 15.03 7.52 -3.83
N PRO A 179 14.14 6.57 -4.10
CA PRO A 179 12.82 6.55 -3.47
C PRO A 179 12.93 6.26 -1.97
N VAL A 180 12.07 6.91 -1.18
CA VAL A 180 11.94 6.62 0.25
C VAL A 180 10.96 5.48 0.51
N SER A 181 11.20 4.75 1.60
CA SER A 181 10.24 3.74 2.08
C SER A 181 8.86 4.36 2.30
N PRO A 182 7.80 3.64 1.92
CA PRO A 182 6.46 4.16 1.98
C PRO A 182 5.93 4.25 3.40
N LEU A 183 5.32 5.39 3.70
CA LEU A 183 4.51 5.57 4.90
C LEU A 183 3.09 5.94 4.51
N THR A 184 2.15 5.63 5.39
CA THR A 184 0.73 5.83 5.18
C THR A 184 0.14 6.76 6.24
N LEU A 185 -0.74 7.64 5.78
CA LEU A 185 -1.57 8.53 6.60
C LEU A 185 -2.91 8.64 5.90
N PHE A 186 -4.01 8.70 6.65
CA PHE A 186 -5.38 8.69 6.07
C PHE A 186 -5.65 7.50 5.14
N ASP A 187 -5.13 6.32 5.50
CA ASP A 187 -5.22 5.08 4.70
C ASP A 187 -4.70 5.23 3.26
N ARG A 188 -3.79 6.18 3.03
CA ARG A 188 -3.12 6.37 1.74
C ARG A 188 -1.63 6.56 1.94
N ARG A 189 -0.84 6.17 0.95
CA ARG A 189 0.60 6.47 0.92
C ARG A 189 0.83 7.96 0.67
N GLN A 190 2.03 8.41 1.03
CA GLN A 190 2.46 9.78 0.78
C GLN A 190 2.29 10.15 -0.70
N ASP A 191 1.92 11.41 -0.96
CA ASP A 191 1.71 11.97 -2.29
C ASP A 191 3.05 12.13 -3.02
N PHE A 192 4.01 12.70 -2.30
CA PHE A 192 5.39 12.91 -2.73
C PHE A 192 6.31 12.98 -1.51
N ALA A 193 7.62 12.91 -1.77
CA ALA A 193 8.64 13.10 -0.76
C ALA A 193 9.79 13.92 -1.33
N TYR A 194 10.52 14.58 -0.45
CA TYR A 194 11.70 15.38 -0.75
C TYR A 194 12.88 14.89 0.08
N GLN A 195 14.08 15.06 -0.48
CA GLN A 195 15.34 14.68 0.13
C GLN A 195 16.38 15.78 -0.05
N GLN A 196 17.30 15.85 0.90
CA GLN A 196 18.53 16.63 0.80
C GLN A 196 19.69 15.76 1.29
N GLU A 197 20.61 15.47 0.37
CA GLU A 197 21.80 14.65 0.64
C GLU A 197 22.82 15.44 1.44
N VAL A 198 23.46 14.78 2.41
CA VAL A 198 24.51 15.37 3.23
C VAL A 198 25.87 14.82 2.78
N ASP A 199 26.79 15.72 2.44
CA ASP A 199 28.20 15.41 2.14
C ASP A 199 28.43 14.32 1.06
N GLY A 200 27.54 14.23 0.05
CA GLY A 200 27.67 13.26 -1.05
C GLY A 200 27.63 11.78 -0.59
N THR A 201 27.11 11.52 0.60
CA THR A 201 27.04 10.18 1.19
C THR A 201 25.60 9.65 1.16
N PRO A 202 25.31 8.54 0.44
CA PRO A 202 23.96 8.00 0.31
C PRO A 202 23.31 7.56 1.64
N GLY A 203 24.12 7.32 2.67
CA GLY A 203 23.67 6.81 3.97
C GLY A 203 23.18 7.89 4.95
N LYS A 204 23.36 9.18 4.63
CA LYS A 204 22.97 10.31 5.47
C LYS A 204 22.16 11.32 4.68
N ARG A 205 20.90 11.50 5.06
CA ARG A 205 19.97 12.31 4.27
C ARG A 205 18.80 12.81 5.08
N HIS A 206 18.52 14.09 4.89
CA HIS A 206 17.28 14.73 5.31
C HIS A 206 16.17 14.27 4.39
N HIS A 207 15.00 13.96 4.92
CA HIS A 207 13.86 13.61 4.09
C HIS A 207 12.53 13.96 4.74
N VAL A 208 11.58 14.37 3.91
CA VAL A 208 10.23 14.72 4.34
C VAL A 208 9.20 14.15 3.39
N ARG A 209 8.15 13.54 3.95
CA ARG A 209 7.02 12.95 3.22
C ARG A 209 5.79 13.81 3.41
N PHE A 210 4.98 13.98 2.38
CA PHE A 210 3.78 14.83 2.40
C PHE A 210 2.51 14.04 2.10
N TRP A 211 1.44 14.37 2.80
CA TRP A 211 0.09 13.85 2.60
C TRP A 211 -0.90 14.99 2.48
N ARG A 212 -1.72 14.98 1.42
CA ARG A 212 -2.85 15.90 1.30
C ARG A 212 -3.89 15.56 2.36
N CYS A 213 -4.36 16.57 3.08
CA CYS A 213 -5.44 16.39 4.04
C CYS A 213 -6.78 16.16 3.34
N PRO A 214 -7.65 15.28 3.87
CA PRO A 214 -9.03 15.17 3.41
C PRO A 214 -9.76 16.52 3.45
N ALA A 215 -10.74 16.72 2.56
CA ALA A 215 -11.54 17.94 2.56
C ALA A 215 -12.24 18.14 3.92
N GLY A 216 -12.11 19.34 4.48
CA GLY A 216 -12.68 19.66 5.80
C GLY A 216 -11.93 19.05 6.99
N TRP A 217 -10.77 18.43 6.79
CA TRP A 217 -9.96 17.88 7.87
C TRP A 217 -9.54 18.98 8.85
N LYS A 218 -9.70 18.70 10.15
CA LYS A 218 -9.35 19.61 11.24
C LYS A 218 -8.38 18.94 12.19
N LEU A 219 -7.36 19.69 12.58
CA LEU A 219 -6.42 19.36 13.65
C LEU A 219 -7.01 19.78 15.01
N PRO A 220 -6.38 19.39 16.14
CA PRO A 220 -6.74 19.89 17.46
C PRO A 220 -6.94 21.41 17.49
N GLY A 221 -7.92 21.86 18.27
CA GLY A 221 -8.32 23.27 18.31
C GLY A 221 -9.09 23.77 17.08
N GLY A 222 -9.52 22.89 16.16
CA GLY A 222 -10.32 23.26 14.99
C GLY A 222 -9.51 23.92 13.85
N ARG A 223 -8.18 23.87 13.96
CA ARG A 223 -7.24 24.41 12.97
C ARG A 223 -7.31 23.58 11.69
N SER A 224 -7.42 24.25 10.54
CA SER A 224 -7.32 23.58 9.23
C SER A 224 -5.87 23.55 8.76
N THR A 225 -5.53 22.51 8.01
CA THR A 225 -4.28 22.42 7.26
C THR A 225 -4.55 21.76 5.91
N ASP A 226 -3.77 22.10 4.89
CA ASP A 226 -3.87 21.51 3.56
C ASP A 226 -3.00 20.24 3.45
N TRP A 227 -1.86 20.24 4.11
CA TRP A 227 -0.88 19.16 4.10
C TRP A 227 -0.40 18.83 5.50
N LEU A 228 -0.16 17.55 5.71
CA LEU A 228 0.62 17.05 6.83
C LEU A 228 1.88 16.39 6.30
N ALA A 229 2.95 16.48 7.07
CA ALA A 229 4.23 15.94 6.69
C ALA A 229 5.00 15.36 7.88
N ALA A 230 5.88 14.43 7.55
CA ALA A 230 6.76 13.73 8.47
C ALA A 230 8.19 13.89 7.97
N GLY A 231 8.97 14.71 8.66
CA GLY A 231 10.40 14.93 8.44
C GLY A 231 11.23 14.04 9.34
N THR A 232 12.17 13.30 8.77
CA THR A 232 13.14 12.49 9.53
C THR A 232 14.53 12.53 8.88
N TYR A 233 15.58 12.44 9.70
CA TYR A 233 16.97 12.36 9.25
C TYR A 233 17.47 10.92 9.30
N ASP A 234 17.91 10.38 8.16
CA ASP A 234 18.59 9.08 8.11
C ASP A 234 20.05 9.25 8.50
N ARG A 235 20.54 8.50 9.49
CA ARG A 235 21.93 8.56 9.96
C ARG A 235 22.81 7.42 9.45
N SER A 236 22.22 6.27 9.12
CA SER A 236 22.93 5.10 8.57
C SER A 236 21.98 4.09 7.94
N VAL A 237 22.52 3.08 7.25
CA VAL A 237 21.79 1.88 6.81
C VAL A 237 22.18 0.72 7.73
N GLY A 238 21.21 -0.10 8.14
CA GLY A 238 21.48 -1.28 8.95
C GLY A 238 20.36 -2.32 8.90
N LEU A 239 20.60 -3.45 9.57
CA LEU A 239 19.59 -4.47 9.77
C LEU A 239 18.71 -4.08 10.96
N SER A 240 17.38 -4.09 10.77
CA SER A 240 16.42 -4.00 11.88
C SER A 240 16.29 -5.35 12.56
N LEU A 241 16.51 -5.40 13.87
CA LEU A 241 16.27 -6.61 14.66
C LEU A 241 14.76 -6.89 14.86
N PHE A 242 13.89 -5.91 14.57
CA PHE A 242 12.43 -6.06 14.69
C PHE A 242 11.80 -6.69 13.46
N THR A 243 12.30 -6.34 12.27
CA THR A 243 11.72 -6.80 11.00
C THR A 243 12.63 -7.77 10.25
N LEU A 244 13.89 -7.91 10.66
CA LEU A 244 14.95 -8.60 9.93
C LEU A 244 15.23 -8.02 8.54
N GLN A 245 14.72 -6.81 8.25
CA GLN A 245 14.91 -6.12 6.99
C GLN A 245 16.11 -5.18 7.05
N VAL A 246 16.69 -4.89 5.88
CA VAL A 246 17.64 -3.81 5.73
C VAL A 246 16.86 -2.49 5.65
N THR A 247 17.11 -1.58 6.59
CA THR A 247 16.44 -0.28 6.69
C THR A 247 17.43 0.84 6.96
N HIS A 248 17.03 2.06 6.66
CA HIS A 248 17.70 3.23 7.22
C HIS A 248 17.39 3.32 8.71
N LYS A 249 18.41 3.72 9.48
CA LYS A 249 18.26 4.13 10.87
C LYS A 249 18.02 5.62 10.89
N ILE A 250 16.95 6.03 11.55
CA ILE A 250 16.66 7.43 11.76
C ILE A 250 17.36 7.98 13.00
N GLU A 251 17.57 9.29 13.01
CA GLU A 251 18.00 10.03 14.19
C GLU A 251 16.86 10.15 15.21
N ALA A 252 17.21 10.08 16.49
CA ALA A 252 16.19 9.97 17.54
C ALA A 252 15.42 11.28 17.74
N ARG A 253 16.10 12.43 17.67
CA ARG A 253 15.46 13.74 17.86
C ARG A 253 14.84 14.21 16.55
N THR A 254 13.57 13.86 16.35
CA THR A 254 12.85 14.19 15.12
C THR A 254 12.56 15.69 14.98
N ASP A 255 12.59 16.42 16.10
CA ASP A 255 12.37 17.87 16.12
C ASP A 255 13.53 18.62 15.48
N THR A 256 14.76 18.11 15.58
CA THR A 256 15.92 18.71 14.90
C THR A 256 15.73 18.71 13.38
N GLU A 257 15.13 17.65 12.83
CA GLU A 257 14.83 17.58 11.40
C GLU A 257 13.65 18.49 11.02
N ARG A 258 12.59 18.50 11.84
CA ARG A 258 11.47 19.44 11.67
C ARG A 258 11.96 20.88 11.59
N ASP A 259 12.82 21.28 12.51
CA ASP A 259 13.34 22.63 12.61
C ASP A 259 14.26 22.94 11.42
N HIS A 260 15.03 21.96 10.92
CA HIS A 260 15.82 22.09 9.69
C HIS A 260 14.94 22.35 8.46
N ILE A 261 13.82 21.61 8.32
CA ILE A 261 12.86 21.82 7.23
C ILE A 261 12.28 23.24 7.28
N VAL A 262 11.81 23.67 8.45
CA VAL A 262 11.25 25.02 8.62
C VAL A 262 12.32 26.10 8.36
N ALA A 263 13.53 25.93 8.90
CA ALA A 263 14.63 26.87 8.73
C ALA A 263 15.04 27.02 7.27
N THR A 264 15.20 25.92 6.53
CA THR A 264 15.57 25.97 5.10
C THR A 264 14.51 26.67 4.25
N ILE A 265 13.22 26.47 4.54
CA ILE A 265 12.12 27.15 3.83
C ILE A 265 12.09 28.64 4.16
N THR A 266 12.13 29.01 5.44
CA THR A 266 12.09 30.43 5.87
C THR A 266 13.32 31.22 5.41
N ALA A 267 14.49 30.59 5.35
CA ALA A 267 15.70 31.19 4.81
C ALA A 267 15.60 31.44 3.29
N ALA A 268 15.03 30.49 2.53
CA ALA A 268 14.85 30.63 1.09
C ALA A 268 13.69 31.58 0.71
N ILE A 269 12.67 31.67 1.57
CA ILE A 269 11.46 32.47 1.33
C ILE A 269 11.10 33.29 2.59
N PRO A 270 11.72 34.47 2.79
CA PRO A 270 11.51 35.28 3.99
C PRO A 270 10.07 35.77 4.21
N SER A 271 9.20 35.71 3.20
CA SER A 271 7.79 36.09 3.30
C SER A 271 6.90 35.01 3.92
N VAL A 272 7.39 33.77 4.07
CA VAL A 272 6.64 32.66 4.66
C VAL A 272 6.42 32.91 6.14
N ARG A 273 5.20 32.63 6.62
CA ARG A 273 4.84 32.68 8.03
C ARG A 273 4.80 31.29 8.62
N VAL A 274 5.19 31.16 9.87
CA VAL A 274 5.12 29.90 10.61
C VAL A 274 4.35 30.16 11.89
N ASP A 275 3.30 29.39 12.10
CA ASP A 275 2.51 29.39 13.34
C ASP A 275 2.57 28.00 13.95
N THR A 276 2.83 27.90 15.26
CA THR A 276 3.02 26.61 15.92
C THR A 276 1.77 26.21 16.68
N ILE A 277 1.31 24.99 16.45
CA ILE A 277 0.34 24.33 17.32
C ILE A 277 1.15 23.68 18.45
N GLU A 278 1.24 24.40 19.56
CA GLU A 278 1.81 23.89 20.80
C GLU A 278 1.00 22.68 21.30
N ASP A 279 1.70 21.68 21.86
CA ASP A 279 1.09 20.46 22.41
C ASP A 279 0.13 19.77 21.42
N PHE A 280 0.43 19.83 20.12
CA PHE A 280 -0.35 19.14 19.08
C PHE A 280 -0.48 17.64 19.40
N SER A 281 0.59 17.07 19.93
CA SER A 281 0.58 15.85 20.71
C SER A 281 1.34 16.10 22.01
N THR A 282 1.12 15.26 23.03
CA THR A 282 2.03 15.24 24.17
C THR A 282 3.43 14.87 23.69
N GLY A 283 4.49 15.54 24.15
CA GLY A 283 5.85 15.08 23.89
C GLY A 283 6.06 13.62 24.32
N TYR A 284 6.82 12.85 23.54
CA TYR A 284 6.99 11.42 23.80
C TYR A 284 8.34 10.86 23.37
N HIS A 285 8.69 9.75 24.01
CA HIS A 285 9.79 8.87 23.64
C HIS A 285 9.20 7.51 23.21
N ALA A 286 9.49 7.09 21.98
CA ALA A 286 8.91 5.88 21.42
C ALA A 286 9.90 5.15 20.51
N ARG A 287 9.42 4.10 19.85
CA ARG A 287 10.08 3.51 18.69
C ARG A 287 9.22 3.65 17.44
N ASN A 288 9.86 3.72 16.28
CA ASN A 288 9.18 3.60 14.99
C ASN A 288 9.01 2.13 14.59
N GLY A 289 8.31 1.88 13.48
CA GLY A 289 8.08 0.52 12.96
C GLY A 289 9.35 -0.20 12.51
N GLY A 290 10.46 0.52 12.30
CA GLY A 290 11.79 -0.04 12.06
C GLY A 290 12.55 -0.41 13.34
N GLY A 291 12.06 0.01 14.51
CA GLY A 291 12.68 -0.20 15.82
C GLY A 291 13.61 0.91 16.28
N ASP A 292 13.74 2.00 15.52
CA ASP A 292 14.55 3.17 15.90
C ASP A 292 13.84 4.01 16.95
N SER A 293 14.62 4.60 17.86
CA SER A 293 14.10 5.52 18.88
C SER A 293 13.59 6.80 18.23
N ILE A 294 12.48 7.33 18.76
CA ILE A 294 11.94 8.65 18.44
C ILE A 294 11.81 9.45 19.75
N GLN A 295 12.18 10.72 19.69
CA GLN A 295 11.95 11.72 20.71
C GLN A 295 11.39 12.97 20.02
N THR A 296 10.23 13.43 20.48
CA THR A 296 9.59 14.67 20.02
C THR A 296 9.01 15.46 21.20
N ASP A 297 9.07 16.79 21.12
CA ASP A 297 8.37 17.73 22.01
C ASP A 297 6.85 17.70 21.84
N GLY A 298 6.36 17.24 20.67
CA GLY A 298 4.95 17.11 20.36
C GLY A 298 4.33 18.31 19.65
N ASP A 299 5.10 19.36 19.38
CA ASP A 299 4.65 20.58 18.70
C ASP A 299 4.56 20.40 17.19
N LEU A 300 3.60 21.11 16.57
CA LEU A 300 3.37 21.07 15.12
C LEU A 300 3.44 22.48 14.50
N PRO A 301 4.59 22.90 13.96
CA PRO A 301 4.69 24.10 13.15
C PRO A 301 3.88 23.96 11.86
N VAL A 302 3.11 25.00 11.57
CA VAL A 302 2.29 25.16 10.37
C VAL A 302 2.92 26.26 9.51
N VAL A 303 3.45 25.85 8.36
CA VAL A 303 4.10 26.75 7.41
C VAL A 303 3.06 27.25 6.41
N ASP A 304 2.81 28.55 6.40
CA ASP A 304 1.86 29.18 5.48
C ASP A 304 2.53 29.54 4.15
N LEU A 305 2.18 28.78 3.11
CA LEU A 305 2.66 28.95 1.74
C LEU A 305 1.59 29.57 0.82
N ALA A 306 0.40 29.90 1.31
CA ALA A 306 -0.74 30.28 0.45
C ALA A 306 -0.52 31.56 -0.38
N HIS A 307 0.50 32.35 -0.03
CA HIS A 307 0.80 33.63 -0.65
C HIS A 307 2.18 33.69 -1.32
N ILE A 308 2.88 32.56 -1.48
CA ILE A 308 4.16 32.57 -2.19
C ILE A 308 3.94 32.57 -3.72
N PRO A 309 4.77 33.28 -4.50
CA PRO A 309 4.67 33.25 -5.96
C PRO A 309 5.13 31.90 -6.49
N VAL A 310 4.26 31.22 -7.24
CA VAL A 310 4.52 29.92 -7.90
C VAL A 310 4.95 30.15 -9.35
N ASP A 311 6.04 29.52 -9.77
CA ASP A 311 6.44 29.53 -11.18
C ASP A 311 5.45 28.68 -12.02
N PRO A 312 4.87 29.21 -13.11
CA PRO A 312 4.04 28.42 -14.03
C PRO A 312 4.71 27.13 -14.53
N ALA A 313 6.05 27.12 -14.66
CA ALA A 313 6.80 25.92 -15.03
C ALA A 313 6.72 24.79 -14.00
N ASN A 314 6.39 25.12 -12.73
CA ASN A 314 6.23 24.17 -11.63
C ASN A 314 4.76 23.76 -11.39
N THR A 315 3.83 24.26 -12.21
CA THR A 315 2.40 23.92 -12.09
C THR A 315 2.14 22.54 -12.69
N LEU A 316 1.65 21.60 -11.88
CA LEU A 316 1.24 20.28 -12.37
C LEU A 316 -0.18 20.36 -12.96
N PRO A 317 -0.46 19.75 -14.13
CA PRO A 317 -1.79 19.81 -14.74
C PRO A 317 -2.89 19.15 -13.91
N ILE A 318 -2.52 18.19 -13.05
CA ILE A 318 -3.41 17.45 -12.16
C ILE A 318 -2.64 17.23 -10.84
N PRO A 319 -3.24 17.51 -9.68
CA PRO A 319 -2.64 17.20 -8.38
C PRO A 319 -2.22 15.73 -8.29
N THR A 320 -1.08 15.49 -7.66
CA THR A 320 -0.58 14.15 -7.40
C THR A 320 -1.51 13.42 -6.44
N ASP A 321 -2.00 12.24 -6.82
CA ASP A 321 -2.62 11.29 -5.88
C ASP A 321 -1.87 9.96 -5.93
N SER A 322 -1.32 9.52 -4.79
CA SER A 322 -0.55 8.28 -4.71
C SER A 322 -1.34 7.02 -5.07
N ARG A 323 -2.69 7.10 -5.04
CA ARG A 323 -3.62 6.02 -5.39
C ARG A 323 -3.81 5.85 -6.91
N ASP A 324 -3.35 6.80 -7.72
CA ASP A 324 -3.43 6.72 -9.19
C ASP A 324 -2.29 5.89 -9.80
N VAL A 325 -1.24 5.61 -9.02
CA VAL A 325 -0.13 4.77 -9.48
C VAL A 325 -0.53 3.30 -9.37
N ARG A 326 -0.36 2.56 -10.47
CA ARG A 326 -0.54 1.10 -10.45
C ARG A 326 0.41 0.47 -9.41
N PRO A 327 -0.11 -0.25 -8.41
CA PRO A 327 0.73 -0.88 -7.41
C PRO A 327 1.65 -1.95 -8.01
N ALA A 328 2.86 -2.05 -7.47
CA ALA A 328 3.80 -3.13 -7.85
C ALA A 328 3.18 -4.52 -7.59
N GLN A 329 2.37 -4.66 -6.53
CA GLN A 329 1.67 -5.90 -6.19
C GLN A 329 0.73 -6.35 -7.30
N THR A 330 0.00 -5.41 -7.93
CA THR A 330 -0.89 -5.72 -9.06
C THR A 330 -0.11 -6.18 -10.29
N VAL A 331 1.05 -5.55 -10.56
CA VAL A 331 1.92 -5.93 -11.68
C VAL A 331 2.55 -7.29 -11.46
N VAL A 332 3.14 -7.51 -10.28
CA VAL A 332 3.77 -8.79 -9.91
C VAL A 332 2.73 -9.91 -9.96
N ALA A 333 1.54 -9.71 -9.38
CA ALA A 333 0.48 -10.71 -9.45
C ALA A 333 0.06 -11.02 -10.89
N ALA A 334 -0.09 -10.01 -11.76
CA ALA A 334 -0.39 -10.24 -13.17
C ALA A 334 0.70 -11.06 -13.87
N ILE A 335 1.98 -10.82 -13.55
CA ILE A 335 3.11 -11.61 -14.06
C ILE A 335 3.04 -13.05 -13.54
N LEU A 336 2.76 -13.26 -12.25
CA LEU A 336 2.64 -14.61 -11.67
C LEU A 336 1.48 -15.41 -12.26
N VAL A 337 0.30 -14.79 -12.42
CA VAL A 337 -0.85 -15.41 -13.12
C VAL A 337 -0.48 -15.71 -14.58
N GLY A 338 0.16 -14.75 -15.27
CA GLY A 338 0.62 -14.95 -16.64
C GLY A 338 1.63 -16.09 -16.77
N ALA A 339 2.54 -16.25 -15.81
CA ALA A 339 3.47 -17.37 -15.76
C ALA A 339 2.75 -18.71 -15.57
N ARG A 340 1.72 -18.78 -14.71
CA ARG A 340 0.86 -19.98 -14.56
C ARG A 340 0.15 -20.33 -15.86
N ALA A 341 -0.39 -19.32 -16.54
CA ALA A 341 -1.00 -19.48 -17.86
C ALA A 341 -0.01 -20.05 -18.89
N ILE A 342 1.20 -19.49 -18.94
CA ILE A 342 2.27 -19.97 -19.84
C ILE A 342 2.61 -21.43 -19.53
N VAL A 343 2.81 -21.79 -18.26
CA VAL A 343 3.11 -23.17 -17.87
C VAL A 343 2.00 -24.12 -18.32
N ALA A 344 0.73 -23.79 -18.07
CA ALA A 344 -0.40 -24.61 -18.50
C ALA A 344 -0.45 -24.79 -20.03
N LEU A 345 -0.26 -23.71 -20.79
CA LEU A 345 -0.25 -23.76 -22.25
C LEU A 345 0.98 -24.49 -22.81
N SER A 346 2.14 -24.36 -22.15
CA SER A 346 3.34 -25.12 -22.49
C SER A 346 3.15 -26.62 -22.22
N THR A 347 2.48 -27.01 -21.13
CA THR A 347 2.12 -28.42 -20.87
C THR A 347 1.25 -28.98 -21.99
N VAL A 348 0.23 -28.23 -22.42
CA VAL A 348 -0.62 -28.60 -23.56
C VAL A 348 0.23 -28.77 -24.83
N ALA A 349 1.10 -27.80 -25.13
CA ALA A 349 1.97 -27.88 -26.30
C ALA A 349 2.89 -29.10 -26.24
N VAL A 350 3.49 -29.40 -25.09
CA VAL A 350 4.33 -30.60 -24.92
C VAL A 350 3.52 -31.85 -25.18
N VAL A 351 2.34 -32.01 -24.56
CA VAL A 351 1.48 -33.20 -24.75
C VAL A 351 1.08 -33.38 -26.22
N LEU A 352 0.76 -32.29 -26.93
CA LEU A 352 0.39 -32.34 -28.35
C LEU A 352 1.59 -32.68 -29.24
N LEU A 353 2.77 -32.12 -28.96
CA LEU A 353 4.00 -32.38 -29.73
C LEU A 353 4.60 -33.76 -29.43
N SER A 354 4.38 -34.29 -28.24
CA SER A 354 4.90 -35.59 -27.80
C SER A 354 3.83 -36.69 -27.80
N TRP A 355 2.71 -36.48 -28.51
CA TRP A 355 1.53 -37.35 -28.50
C TRP A 355 1.87 -38.83 -28.66
N ASN A 356 2.68 -39.16 -29.67
CA ASN A 356 3.09 -40.53 -29.98
C ASN A 356 3.94 -41.19 -28.88
N SER A 357 4.60 -40.39 -28.03
CA SER A 357 5.35 -40.87 -26.86
C SER A 357 4.47 -40.99 -25.61
N VAL A 358 3.40 -40.20 -25.52
CA VAL A 358 2.43 -40.24 -24.40
C VAL A 358 1.45 -41.40 -24.56
N LEU A 359 1.04 -41.71 -25.80
CA LEU A 359 0.22 -42.87 -26.15
C LEU A 359 0.89 -43.68 -27.28
N PRO A 360 1.84 -44.58 -26.96
CA PRO A 360 2.48 -45.43 -27.96
C PRO A 360 1.43 -46.34 -28.64
N GLY A 361 1.36 -46.31 -29.98
CA GLY A 361 0.46 -47.16 -30.76
C GLY A 361 -0.89 -46.54 -31.13
N VAL A 362 -1.10 -45.25 -30.87
CA VAL A 362 -2.29 -44.51 -31.32
C VAL A 362 -1.83 -43.46 -32.34
N GLU A 363 -1.97 -43.76 -33.63
CA GLU A 363 -1.70 -42.79 -34.70
C GLU A 363 -2.81 -41.74 -34.76
N TRP A 364 -2.43 -40.46 -34.87
CA TRP A 364 -3.36 -39.37 -35.17
C TRP A 364 -3.70 -39.43 -36.67
N ASP A 365 -4.84 -40.05 -36.99
CA ASP A 365 -5.41 -40.07 -38.33
C ASP A 365 -6.48 -38.97 -38.45
N PRO A 366 -6.24 -37.87 -39.20
CA PRO A 366 -7.21 -36.79 -39.39
C PRO A 366 -8.42 -37.19 -40.25
N GLU A 367 -8.42 -38.38 -40.87
CA GLU A 367 -9.53 -38.92 -41.69
C GLU A 367 -10.31 -40.03 -40.96
N ALA A 368 -9.92 -40.42 -39.74
CA ALA A 368 -10.59 -41.45 -38.98
C ALA A 368 -12.01 -41.04 -38.53
N ASP A 369 -12.96 -41.95 -38.72
CA ASP A 369 -14.36 -41.78 -38.36
C ASP A 369 -14.50 -41.49 -36.85
N VAL A 370 -15.01 -40.30 -36.53
CA VAL A 370 -15.04 -39.70 -35.18
C VAL A 370 -15.77 -40.60 -34.16
N GLY A 371 -16.59 -41.55 -34.65
CA GLY A 371 -17.37 -42.47 -33.83
C GLY A 371 -16.70 -43.81 -33.45
N ALA A 372 -15.60 -44.25 -34.08
CA ALA A 372 -15.25 -45.67 -34.05
C ALA A 372 -13.96 -46.08 -33.30
N ALA A 373 -13.03 -45.17 -32.97
CA ALA A 373 -11.72 -45.60 -32.46
C ALA A 373 -11.02 -44.67 -31.47
N THR A 374 -11.74 -44.04 -30.53
CA THR A 374 -11.08 -43.51 -29.31
C THR A 374 -11.17 -44.54 -28.20
N SER A 375 -10.03 -45.14 -27.82
CA SER A 375 -9.96 -45.88 -26.56
C SER A 375 -10.36 -44.94 -25.41
N SER A 376 -10.97 -45.46 -24.33
CA SER A 376 -11.39 -44.63 -23.17
C SER A 376 -10.25 -43.76 -22.61
N GLY A 377 -9.00 -44.23 -22.70
CA GLY A 377 -7.80 -43.47 -22.34
C GLY A 377 -7.53 -42.27 -23.25
N GLN A 378 -7.73 -42.39 -24.56
CA GLN A 378 -7.53 -41.31 -25.53
C GLN A 378 -8.58 -40.21 -25.39
N ALA A 379 -9.85 -40.59 -25.21
CA ALA A 379 -10.92 -39.64 -24.92
C ALA A 379 -10.64 -38.87 -23.62
N THR A 380 -10.18 -39.57 -22.58
CA THR A 380 -9.79 -38.95 -21.30
C THR A 380 -8.64 -37.97 -21.49
N LEU A 381 -7.60 -38.33 -22.23
CA LEU A 381 -6.45 -37.44 -22.48
C LEU A 381 -6.86 -36.19 -23.26
N TRP A 382 -7.72 -36.29 -24.27
CA TRP A 382 -8.25 -35.13 -24.98
C TRP A 382 -9.03 -34.20 -24.08
N VAL A 383 -9.91 -34.76 -23.24
CA VAL A 383 -10.70 -33.98 -22.28
C VAL A 383 -9.78 -33.26 -21.28
N VAL A 384 -8.78 -33.94 -20.73
CA VAL A 384 -7.82 -33.35 -19.79
C VAL A 384 -6.99 -32.26 -20.48
N THR A 385 -6.44 -32.52 -21.66
CA THR A 385 -5.65 -31.53 -22.43
C THR A 385 -6.49 -30.31 -22.79
N ALA A 386 -7.74 -30.50 -23.25
CA ALA A 386 -8.66 -29.41 -23.55
C ALA A 386 -9.01 -28.59 -22.30
N ALA A 387 -9.21 -29.26 -21.15
CA ALA A 387 -9.45 -28.59 -19.87
C ALA A 387 -8.24 -27.75 -19.42
N ILE A 388 -7.01 -28.27 -19.55
CA ILE A 388 -5.78 -27.53 -19.23
C ILE A 388 -5.62 -26.33 -20.18
N ALA A 389 -5.90 -26.51 -21.48
CA ALA A 389 -5.84 -25.42 -22.46
C ALA A 389 -6.84 -24.30 -22.12
N ALA A 390 -8.09 -24.67 -21.84
CA ALA A 390 -9.13 -23.72 -21.43
C ALA A 390 -8.75 -22.98 -20.14
N PHE A 391 -8.20 -23.71 -19.15
CA PHE A 391 -7.70 -23.12 -17.91
C PHE A 391 -6.54 -22.13 -18.16
N GLY A 392 -5.55 -22.51 -18.97
CA GLY A 392 -4.43 -21.64 -19.32
C GLY A 392 -4.87 -20.35 -20.05
N LEU A 393 -5.83 -20.45 -20.98
CA LEU A 393 -6.41 -19.29 -21.64
C LEU A 393 -7.19 -18.40 -20.66
N ALA A 394 -7.96 -18.99 -19.75
CA ALA A 394 -8.67 -18.24 -18.71
C ALA A 394 -7.71 -17.50 -17.78
N GLU A 395 -6.63 -18.15 -17.33
CA GLU A 395 -5.56 -17.52 -16.53
C GLU A 395 -4.89 -16.37 -17.30
N ALA A 396 -4.64 -16.50 -18.61
CA ALA A 396 -4.09 -15.41 -19.42
C ALA A 396 -5.03 -14.19 -19.46
N VAL A 397 -6.35 -14.41 -19.60
CA VAL A 397 -7.35 -13.35 -19.53
C VAL A 397 -7.39 -12.73 -18.13
N ILE A 398 -7.36 -13.54 -17.08
CA ILE A 398 -7.32 -13.06 -15.69
C ILE A 398 -6.08 -12.21 -15.45
N ALA A 399 -4.89 -12.65 -15.91
CA ALA A 399 -3.63 -11.91 -15.78
C ALA A 399 -3.73 -10.53 -16.41
N TRP A 400 -4.25 -10.46 -17.64
CA TRP A 400 -4.48 -9.20 -18.34
C TRP A 400 -5.44 -8.29 -17.58
N ARG A 401 -6.55 -8.84 -17.08
CA ARG A 401 -7.56 -8.06 -16.35
C ARG A 401 -7.08 -7.61 -14.97
N VAL A 402 -6.26 -8.40 -14.28
CA VAL A 402 -5.55 -8.01 -13.05
C VAL A 402 -4.60 -6.85 -13.34
N TYR A 403 -3.82 -6.91 -14.43
CA TYR A 403 -2.94 -5.82 -14.83
C TYR A 403 -3.69 -4.51 -15.11
N LEU A 404 -4.87 -4.61 -15.72
CA LEU A 404 -5.78 -3.47 -15.92
C LEU A 404 -6.45 -3.00 -14.61
N GLY A 405 -6.25 -3.72 -13.50
CA GLY A 405 -6.79 -3.41 -12.18
C GLY A 405 -8.29 -3.71 -12.05
N ALA A 406 -8.80 -4.76 -12.70
CA ALA A 406 -10.20 -5.16 -12.54
C ALA A 406 -10.41 -5.92 -11.22
N ASN A 407 -11.32 -5.43 -10.37
CA ASN A 407 -11.56 -6.05 -9.06
C ASN A 407 -12.08 -7.49 -9.15
N TRP A 408 -12.94 -7.82 -10.11
CA TRP A 408 -13.45 -9.19 -10.27
C TRP A 408 -12.31 -10.17 -10.60
N ALA A 409 -11.38 -9.79 -11.49
CA ALA A 409 -10.26 -10.64 -11.88
C ALA A 409 -9.31 -10.86 -10.70
N ARG A 410 -9.11 -9.82 -9.88
CA ARG A 410 -8.37 -9.93 -8.62
C ARG A 410 -9.00 -10.95 -7.68
N VAL A 411 -10.31 -10.88 -7.47
CA VAL A 411 -11.04 -11.80 -6.57
C VAL A 411 -11.02 -13.24 -7.12
N VAL A 412 -11.23 -13.43 -8.43
CA VAL A 412 -11.15 -14.75 -9.07
C VAL A 412 -9.76 -15.35 -8.91
N ALA A 413 -8.70 -14.60 -9.20
CA ALA A 413 -7.31 -15.07 -9.06
C ALA A 413 -7.01 -15.50 -7.61
N MET A 414 -7.39 -14.69 -6.62
CA MET A 414 -7.22 -15.04 -5.19
C MET A 414 -8.04 -16.28 -4.82
N THR A 415 -9.25 -16.44 -5.36
CA THR A 415 -10.11 -17.59 -5.09
C THR A 415 -9.46 -18.87 -5.64
N LEU A 416 -9.02 -18.85 -6.90
CA LEU A 416 -8.36 -20.00 -7.54
C LEU A 416 -7.08 -20.41 -6.79
N SER A 417 -6.23 -19.45 -6.40
CA SER A 417 -5.05 -19.75 -5.61
C SER A 417 -5.40 -20.24 -4.21
N THR A 418 -6.44 -19.71 -3.55
CA THR A 418 -6.88 -20.21 -2.25
C THR A 418 -7.37 -21.66 -2.32
N VAL A 419 -8.16 -21.99 -3.35
CA VAL A 419 -8.62 -23.36 -3.60
C VAL A 419 -7.44 -24.29 -3.89
N SER A 420 -6.48 -23.84 -4.70
CA SER A 420 -5.25 -24.59 -4.99
C SER A 420 -4.43 -24.86 -3.73
N ILE A 421 -4.20 -23.84 -2.88
CA ILE A 421 -3.50 -23.98 -1.60
C ILE A 421 -4.22 -25.00 -0.71
N ALA A 422 -5.56 -24.91 -0.60
CA ALA A 422 -6.35 -25.84 0.21
C ALA A 422 -6.29 -27.27 -0.33
N ALA A 423 -6.34 -27.46 -1.65
CA ALA A 423 -6.21 -28.77 -2.28
C ALA A 423 -4.83 -29.39 -2.03
N GLN A 424 -3.77 -28.59 -2.13
CA GLN A 424 -2.40 -29.03 -1.81
C GLN A 424 -2.26 -29.40 -0.32
N ALA A 425 -2.87 -28.64 0.58
CA ALA A 425 -2.89 -28.93 2.02
C ALA A 425 -3.62 -30.24 2.33
N ALA A 426 -4.80 -30.43 1.73
CA ALA A 426 -5.58 -31.65 1.88
C ALA A 426 -4.83 -32.87 1.29
N GLY A 427 -4.24 -32.72 0.10
CA GLY A 427 -3.41 -33.75 -0.52
C GLY A 427 -2.23 -34.16 0.35
N GLN A 428 -1.56 -33.20 0.98
CA GLN A 428 -0.47 -33.49 1.92
C GLN A 428 -0.97 -34.26 3.16
N ALA A 429 -2.10 -33.85 3.75
CA ALA A 429 -2.66 -34.51 4.92
C ALA A 429 -3.05 -35.97 4.62
N VAL A 430 -3.69 -36.21 3.47
CA VAL A 430 -4.03 -37.56 3.00
C VAL A 430 -2.76 -38.38 2.71
N GLY A 431 -1.78 -37.78 2.03
CA GLY A 431 -0.50 -38.43 1.74
C GLY A 431 0.23 -38.87 3.01
N GLN A 432 0.29 -38.01 4.04
CA GLN A 432 0.91 -38.34 5.32
C GLN A 432 0.17 -39.48 6.04
N ALA A 433 -1.16 -39.49 6.01
CA ALA A 433 -1.96 -40.59 6.57
C ALA A 433 -1.71 -41.92 5.83
N ALA A 434 -1.41 -41.86 4.53
CA ALA A 434 -1.07 -43.02 3.70
C ALA A 434 0.42 -43.39 3.74
N GLY A 435 1.25 -42.72 4.54
CA GLY A 435 2.70 -42.96 4.63
C GLY A 435 3.52 -42.44 3.44
N ALA A 436 2.95 -41.57 2.60
CA ALA A 436 3.66 -40.93 1.49
C ALA A 436 4.69 -39.91 1.99
N ALA A 437 5.73 -39.70 1.18
CA ALA A 437 6.75 -38.68 1.45
C ALA A 437 6.14 -37.26 1.51
N ALA A 438 6.77 -36.37 2.28
CA ALA A 438 6.36 -34.98 2.39
C ALA A 438 6.50 -34.24 1.03
N LEU A 439 5.79 -33.12 0.87
CA LEU A 439 5.97 -32.22 -0.28
C LEU A 439 7.44 -31.80 -0.34
N THR A 440 8.09 -32.06 -1.47
CA THR A 440 9.47 -31.66 -1.74
C THR A 440 9.50 -30.53 -2.77
N LEU A 441 10.66 -29.88 -2.91
CA LEU A 441 10.90 -28.87 -3.97
C LEU A 441 10.55 -29.41 -5.36
N ASP A 442 10.82 -30.70 -5.61
CA ASP A 442 10.65 -31.34 -6.92
C ASP A 442 9.18 -31.64 -7.28
N THR A 443 8.28 -31.71 -6.31
CA THR A 443 6.92 -32.20 -6.55
C THR A 443 5.85 -31.12 -6.54
N THR A 444 5.94 -30.09 -5.68
CA THR A 444 4.79 -29.18 -5.43
C THR A 444 5.10 -27.83 -4.79
N ILE A 445 6.23 -27.64 -4.10
CA ILE A 445 6.49 -26.39 -3.33
C ILE A 445 6.52 -25.15 -4.24
N THR A 446 6.98 -25.29 -5.49
CA THR A 446 7.00 -24.18 -6.45
C THR A 446 5.60 -23.67 -6.77
N GLY A 447 4.64 -24.57 -7.00
CA GLY A 447 3.24 -24.23 -7.26
C GLY A 447 2.59 -23.55 -6.04
N LEU A 448 2.79 -24.12 -4.86
CA LEU A 448 2.35 -23.53 -3.59
C LEU A 448 2.91 -22.12 -3.39
N SER A 449 4.20 -21.93 -3.66
CA SER A 449 4.88 -20.65 -3.51
C SER A 449 4.25 -19.58 -4.41
N LEU A 450 3.96 -19.91 -5.67
CA LEU A 450 3.30 -18.99 -6.60
C LEU A 450 1.90 -18.59 -6.12
N ASP A 451 1.10 -19.55 -5.65
CA ASP A 451 -0.25 -19.29 -5.15
C ASP A 451 -0.23 -18.43 -3.87
N VAL A 452 0.70 -18.69 -2.95
CA VAL A 452 0.88 -17.88 -1.74
C VAL A 452 1.33 -16.46 -2.07
N LEU A 453 2.31 -16.30 -2.96
CA LEU A 453 2.78 -14.98 -3.41
C LEU A 453 1.66 -14.18 -4.07
N LEU A 454 0.86 -14.82 -4.91
CA LEU A 454 -0.29 -14.22 -5.57
C LEU A 454 -1.33 -13.76 -4.54
N LEU A 455 -1.65 -14.61 -3.56
CA LEU A 455 -2.60 -14.28 -2.51
C LEU A 455 -2.08 -13.11 -1.64
N LEU A 456 -0.80 -13.10 -1.26
CA LEU A 456 -0.18 -11.98 -0.53
C LEU A 456 -0.22 -10.67 -1.32
N ALA A 457 0.09 -10.71 -2.63
CA ALA A 457 0.12 -9.54 -3.48
C ALA A 457 -1.28 -8.94 -3.68
N LEU A 458 -2.26 -9.75 -4.07
CA LEU A 458 -3.61 -9.29 -4.44
C LEU A 458 -4.51 -8.96 -3.25
N SER A 459 -4.21 -9.49 -2.06
CA SER A 459 -4.89 -9.14 -0.81
C SER A 459 -4.28 -7.91 -0.12
N SER A 460 -3.25 -7.28 -0.69
CA SER A 460 -2.70 -6.04 -0.14
C SER A 460 -3.67 -4.85 -0.30
N ASP A 461 -3.66 -3.93 0.68
CA ASP A 461 -4.54 -2.73 0.65
C ASP A 461 -4.34 -1.93 -0.63
N ARG A 462 -3.09 -1.75 -1.06
CA ARG A 462 -2.74 -1.06 -2.31
C ARG A 462 -3.39 -1.72 -3.54
N ALA A 463 -3.30 -3.04 -3.67
CA ALA A 463 -3.91 -3.74 -4.80
C ALA A 463 -5.44 -3.64 -4.76
N ARG A 464 -6.02 -3.72 -3.56
CA ARG A 464 -7.46 -3.60 -3.30
C ARG A 464 -8.00 -2.21 -3.62
N GLU A 465 -7.40 -1.16 -3.08
CA GLU A 465 -7.76 0.25 -3.32
C GLU A 465 -7.71 0.57 -4.81
N TYR A 466 -6.61 0.20 -5.48
CA TYR A 466 -6.44 0.45 -6.91
C TYR A 466 -7.48 -0.29 -7.76
N ALA A 467 -7.80 -1.54 -7.41
CA ALA A 467 -8.75 -2.35 -8.17
C ALA A 467 -10.21 -1.88 -8.00
N ARG A 468 -10.55 -1.32 -6.84
CA ARG A 468 -11.90 -0.82 -6.51
C ARG A 468 -12.14 0.60 -7.01
N ARG A 469 -11.09 1.34 -7.37
CA ARG A 469 -11.22 2.73 -7.80
C ARG A 469 -11.95 2.82 -9.16
N PRO A 470 -13.04 3.59 -9.27
CA PRO A 470 -13.82 3.69 -10.51
C PRO A 470 -13.11 4.49 -11.61
N HIS A 471 -12.24 5.44 -11.23
CA HIS A 471 -11.45 6.25 -12.17
C HIS A 471 -9.96 6.10 -11.86
N LYS A 472 -9.17 5.81 -12.88
CA LYS A 472 -7.71 5.63 -12.79
C LYS A 472 -7.07 6.75 -13.60
N ALA A 473 -6.77 7.88 -12.94
CA ALA A 473 -6.06 8.96 -13.63
C ALA A 473 -4.59 8.56 -13.85
N LYS A 474 -3.96 9.05 -14.91
CA LYS A 474 -2.52 8.83 -15.11
C LYS A 474 -1.75 9.85 -14.26
N LYS A 475 -1.21 9.42 -13.10
CA LYS A 475 -0.19 10.21 -12.41
C LYS A 475 1.06 10.29 -13.29
N ARG A 476 1.64 11.49 -13.42
CA ARG A 476 2.97 11.68 -14.02
C ARG A 476 4.03 11.22 -13.01
N VAL A 477 4.69 10.10 -13.30
CA VAL A 477 5.81 9.59 -12.50
C VAL A 477 7.04 10.44 -12.82
N SER A 478 7.75 10.92 -11.80
CA SER A 478 9.04 11.62 -11.99
C SER A 478 10.03 10.70 -12.72
N GLY A 479 10.84 11.27 -13.61
CA GLY A 479 11.87 10.52 -14.34
C GLY A 479 11.42 9.82 -15.64
N ARG A 480 10.20 10.08 -16.15
CA ARG A 480 9.88 9.98 -17.58
C ARG A 480 10.03 11.37 -18.21
N ARG A 481 11.26 11.75 -18.56
CA ARG A 481 11.50 12.73 -19.63
C ARG A 481 11.79 11.96 -20.90
#